data_AF-A0AA35AGV2-F1
#
_entry.id   AF-A0AA35AGV2-F1
#
_cell.length_a   1.000
_cell.length_b   1.000
_cell.length_c   1.000
_cell.angle_alpha   90.00
_cell.angle_beta   90.00
_cell.angle_gamma   90.00
#
_symmetry.space_group_name_H-M   'P 1'
#
loop_
_entity.id
_entity.type
_entity.pdbx_description
1 polymer ?
#
loop_
_entity_poly.entity_id
_entity_poly.type
_entity_poly.pdbx_seq_one_letter_code
_entity_poly.pdbx_strand_id
1 'polypeptide(L)'
;MSKIDYQALREAAERAIPAMERLLMLPVDDDLLTEQELKDYGVDIDALNAFKFLTGPETVLALLDERERNQQYIKRRDQKNEDIALTVGKLRVELEAVQKTSAARIEAIDRTHKMFQREKDRADAAEKCIAELSASHSKLRDTMAGIHNTIRMDGGYTPLAAILNAAKRAYEESASAAGIRIKGE
;
A
#
# COMPACT_ATOMS: atom_id res chain seq x y z
N MET A 1 -30.32 -36.16 11.54
CA MET A 1 -29.00 -36.77 11.80
C MET A 1 -28.94 -37.07 13.29
N SER A 2 -28.83 -38.35 13.69
CA SER A 2 -28.48 -38.64 15.08
C SER A 2 -27.10 -38.03 15.32
N LYS A 3 -26.99 -37.21 16.35
CA LYS A 3 -25.72 -36.61 16.72
C LYS A 3 -24.97 -37.71 17.46
N ILE A 4 -23.98 -38.33 16.82
CA ILE A 4 -23.11 -39.28 17.50
C ILE A 4 -22.51 -38.53 18.69
N ASP A 5 -22.64 -39.08 19.89
CA ASP A 5 -21.97 -38.54 21.06
C ASP A 5 -20.51 -38.99 21.02
N TYR A 6 -19.68 -38.17 20.40
CA TYR A 6 -18.25 -38.41 20.27
C TYR A 6 -17.54 -38.55 21.61
N GLN A 7 -18.02 -37.86 22.65
CA GLN A 7 -17.40 -37.89 23.97
C GLN A 7 -17.76 -39.20 24.69
N ALA A 8 -19.05 -39.57 24.70
CA ALA A 8 -19.50 -40.83 25.28
C ALA A 8 -18.89 -42.05 24.56
N LEU A 9 -18.79 -41.99 23.22
CA LEU A 9 -18.17 -43.04 22.42
C LEU A 9 -16.68 -43.19 22.75
N ARG A 10 -15.97 -42.07 22.91
CA ARG A 10 -14.55 -42.05 23.27
C ARG A 10 -14.32 -42.60 24.67
N GLU A 11 -15.09 -42.17 25.66
CA GLU A 11 -14.98 -42.65 27.04
C GLU A 11 -15.28 -44.14 27.16
N ALA A 12 -16.30 -44.63 26.45
CA ALA A 12 -16.62 -46.04 26.41
C ALA A 12 -15.51 -46.87 25.74
N ALA A 13 -14.92 -46.37 24.64
CA ALA A 13 -13.79 -47.00 23.99
C ALA A 13 -12.55 -47.06 24.90
N GLU A 14 -12.22 -45.95 25.57
CA GLU A 14 -11.07 -45.85 26.47
C GLU A 14 -11.19 -46.81 27.67
N ARG A 15 -12.40 -47.04 28.21
CA ARG A 15 -12.62 -48.07 29.26
C ARG A 15 -12.66 -49.50 28.72
N ALA A 16 -13.16 -49.70 27.49
CA ALA A 16 -13.28 -51.03 26.90
C ALA A 16 -11.93 -51.62 26.46
N ILE A 17 -10.94 -50.79 26.09
CA ILE A 17 -9.60 -51.25 25.70
C ILE A 17 -8.94 -52.15 26.77
N PRO A 18 -8.73 -51.72 28.03
CA PRO A 18 -8.11 -52.55 29.04
C PRO A 18 -8.98 -53.76 29.43
N ALA A 19 -10.31 -53.64 29.35
CA ALA A 19 -11.23 -54.74 29.59
C ALA A 19 -11.12 -55.84 28.53
N MET A 20 -10.99 -55.46 27.25
CA MET A 20 -10.73 -56.39 26.15
C MET A 20 -9.37 -57.06 26.30
N GLU A 21 -8.33 -56.30 26.63
CA GLU A 21 -6.98 -56.84 26.85
C GLU A 21 -6.96 -57.89 27.97
N ARG A 22 -7.67 -57.66 29.08
CA ARG A 22 -7.80 -58.65 30.16
C ARG A 22 -8.57 -59.88 29.74
N LEU A 23 -9.68 -59.71 29.01
CA LEU A 23 -10.46 -60.81 28.45
C LEU A 23 -9.60 -61.72 27.54
N LEU A 24 -8.74 -61.12 26.72
CA LEU A 24 -7.81 -61.82 25.83
C LEU A 24 -6.69 -62.58 26.55
N MET A 25 -6.35 -62.18 27.78
CA MET A 25 -5.28 -62.79 28.59
C MET A 25 -5.78 -63.93 29.50
N LEU A 26 -7.09 -64.23 29.48
CA LEU A 26 -7.64 -65.33 30.25
C LEU A 26 -7.20 -66.70 29.69
N PRO A 27 -6.92 -67.69 30.55
CA PRO A 27 -6.73 -69.06 30.09
C PRO A 27 -8.00 -69.52 29.38
N VAL A 28 -7.87 -69.90 28.11
CA VAL A 28 -8.98 -70.42 27.29
C VAL A 28 -9.19 -71.87 27.66
N ASP A 29 -9.81 -72.13 28.81
CA ASP A 29 -10.41 -73.43 29.08
C ASP A 29 -11.76 -73.48 28.36
N ASP A 30 -12.15 -74.64 27.81
CA ASP A 30 -13.38 -74.84 27.01
C ASP A 30 -14.70 -74.63 27.80
N ASP A 31 -14.59 -74.28 29.10
CA ASP A 31 -15.73 -74.01 29.97
C ASP A 31 -16.24 -72.58 29.78
N LEU A 32 -17.57 -72.45 29.60
CA LEU A 32 -18.23 -71.16 29.50
C LEU A 32 -18.11 -70.41 30.84
N LEU A 33 -17.24 -69.41 30.91
CA LEU A 33 -17.14 -68.50 32.06
C LEU A 33 -18.41 -67.63 32.18
N THR A 34 -18.94 -67.54 33.39
CA THR A 34 -20.04 -66.65 33.75
C THR A 34 -19.56 -65.20 33.87
N GLU A 35 -20.49 -64.23 33.78
CA GLU A 35 -20.15 -62.82 34.01
C GLU A 35 -19.55 -62.56 35.39
N GLN A 36 -19.94 -63.35 36.41
CA GLN A 36 -19.39 -63.22 37.74
C GLN A 36 -17.92 -63.67 37.78
N GLU A 37 -17.59 -64.80 37.15
CA GLU A 37 -16.22 -65.29 37.07
C GLU A 37 -15.33 -64.34 36.27
N LEU A 38 -15.83 -63.79 35.16
CA LEU A 38 -15.11 -62.77 34.37
C LEU A 38 -14.83 -61.50 35.20
N LYS A 39 -15.78 -61.07 36.04
CA LYS A 39 -15.58 -59.95 36.99
C LYS A 39 -14.54 -60.31 38.05
N ASP A 40 -14.52 -61.55 38.53
CA ASP A 40 -13.55 -62.05 39.52
C ASP A 40 -12.12 -62.11 38.94
N TYR A 41 -11.98 -62.36 37.63
CA TYR A 41 -10.71 -62.19 36.89
C TYR A 41 -10.35 -60.72 36.58
N GLY A 42 -11.17 -59.76 37.03
CA GLY A 42 -10.92 -58.34 36.84
C GLY A 42 -11.26 -57.80 35.45
N VAL A 43 -12.09 -58.50 34.68
CA VAL A 43 -12.63 -58.00 33.41
C VAL A 43 -13.79 -57.04 33.70
N ASP A 44 -13.70 -55.82 33.19
CA ASP A 44 -14.78 -54.82 33.28
C ASP A 44 -15.83 -55.07 32.18
N ILE A 45 -16.75 -55.98 32.46
CA ILE A 45 -17.84 -56.38 31.54
C ILE A 45 -18.80 -55.21 31.28
N ASP A 46 -18.98 -54.33 32.26
CA ASP A 46 -19.87 -53.18 32.14
C ASP A 46 -19.31 -52.16 31.13
N ALA A 47 -17.99 -51.96 31.11
CA ALA A 47 -17.30 -51.18 30.07
C ALA A 47 -17.42 -51.81 28.68
N LEU A 48 -17.27 -53.14 28.56
CA LEU A 48 -17.43 -53.85 27.29
C LEU A 48 -18.84 -53.73 26.73
N ASN A 49 -19.86 -53.92 27.58
CA ASN A 49 -21.25 -53.79 27.20
C ASN A 49 -21.63 -52.36 26.83
N ALA A 50 -21.14 -51.36 27.57
CA ALA A 50 -21.34 -49.95 27.24
C ALA A 50 -20.75 -49.58 25.87
N PHE A 51 -19.52 -50.04 25.57
CA PHE A 51 -18.90 -49.83 24.27
C PHE A 51 -19.66 -50.53 23.14
N LYS A 52 -20.03 -51.81 23.32
CA LYS A 52 -20.81 -52.58 22.33
C LYS A 52 -22.15 -51.91 21.99
N PHE A 53 -22.82 -51.34 22.99
CA PHE A 53 -24.08 -50.62 22.77
C PHE A 53 -23.88 -49.32 21.97
N LEU A 54 -22.80 -48.58 22.25
CA LEU A 54 -22.49 -47.32 21.58
C LEU A 54 -21.91 -47.52 20.17
N THR A 55 -21.24 -48.65 19.92
CA THR A 55 -20.59 -49.00 18.64
C THR A 55 -21.42 -49.94 17.75
N GLY A 56 -22.73 -49.71 17.72
CA GLY A 56 -23.59 -50.39 16.75
C GLY A 56 -23.17 -50.12 15.29
N PRO A 57 -23.54 -51.01 14.34
CA PRO A 57 -23.27 -50.82 12.91
C PRO A 57 -23.69 -49.45 12.38
N GLU A 58 -24.80 -48.90 12.89
CA GLU A 58 -25.31 -47.57 12.53
C GLU A 58 -24.35 -46.45 12.94
N THR A 59 -23.77 -46.54 14.15
CA THR A 59 -22.77 -45.58 14.62
C THR A 59 -21.50 -45.65 13.78
N VAL A 60 -21.04 -46.85 13.45
CA VAL A 60 -19.84 -47.05 12.63
C VAL A 60 -20.04 -46.50 11.22
N LEU A 61 -21.18 -46.78 10.58
CA LEU A 61 -21.51 -46.23 9.26
C LEU A 61 -21.58 -44.70 9.29
N ALA A 62 -22.24 -44.13 10.29
CA ALA A 62 -22.35 -42.68 10.41
C ALA A 62 -20.98 -41.98 10.61
N LEU A 63 -20.04 -42.61 11.35
CA LEU A 63 -18.66 -42.12 11.47
C LEU A 63 -17.89 -42.21 10.15
N LEU A 64 -18.06 -43.28 9.39
CA LEU A 64 -17.43 -43.44 8.07
C LEU A 64 -17.96 -42.41 7.07
N ASP A 65 -19.27 -42.21 7.02
CA ASP A 65 -19.92 -41.20 6.17
C ASP A 65 -19.50 -39.77 6.54
N GLU A 66 -19.35 -39.47 7.83
CA GLU A 66 -18.84 -38.17 8.28
C GLU A 66 -17.36 -37.99 7.93
N ARG A 67 -16.53 -39.03 8.12
CA ARG A 67 -15.12 -39.01 7.75
C ARG A 67 -14.94 -38.78 6.25
N GLU A 68 -15.71 -39.46 5.40
CA GLU A 68 -15.63 -39.28 3.95
C GLU A 68 -16.04 -37.86 3.53
N ARG A 69 -17.15 -37.34 4.09
CA ARG A 69 -17.59 -35.95 3.84
C ARG A 69 -16.52 -34.94 4.28
N ASN A 70 -15.88 -35.17 5.43
CA ASN A 70 -14.80 -34.30 5.93
C ASN A 70 -13.56 -34.35 5.03
N GLN A 71 -13.17 -35.53 4.52
CA GLN A 71 -12.08 -35.65 3.56
C GLN A 71 -12.35 -34.91 2.25
N GLN A 72 -13.58 -35.03 1.71
CA GLN A 72 -13.98 -34.28 0.52
C GLN A 72 -13.99 -32.77 0.77
N TYR A 73 -14.41 -32.33 1.96
CA TYR A 73 -14.38 -30.93 2.35
C TYR A 73 -12.94 -30.38 2.40
N ILE A 74 -12.01 -31.12 2.99
CA ILE A 74 -10.59 -30.75 3.05
C ILE A 74 -10.02 -30.61 1.63
N LYS A 75 -10.25 -31.58 0.74
CA LYS A 75 -9.79 -31.50 -0.66
C LYS A 75 -10.30 -30.25 -1.38
N ARG A 76 -11.59 -29.93 -1.23
CA ARG A 76 -12.18 -28.71 -1.83
C ARG A 76 -11.58 -27.43 -1.24
N ARG A 77 -11.30 -27.43 0.07
CA ARG A 77 -10.68 -26.30 0.76
C ARG A 77 -9.24 -26.09 0.30
N ASP A 78 -8.48 -27.15 0.13
CA ASP A 78 -7.10 -27.08 -0.34
C ASP A 78 -7.03 -26.55 -1.77
N GLN A 79 -7.89 -27.06 -2.66
CA GLN A 79 -8.00 -26.52 -4.03
C GLN A 79 -8.35 -25.03 -4.03
N LYS A 80 -9.35 -24.63 -3.24
CA LYS A 80 -9.73 -23.22 -3.13
C LYS A 80 -8.59 -22.35 -2.58
N ASN A 81 -7.82 -22.86 -1.62
CA ASN A 81 -6.69 -22.13 -1.04
C ASN A 81 -5.56 -21.97 -2.07
N GLU A 82 -5.32 -22.99 -2.90
CA GLU A 82 -4.37 -22.91 -4.02
C GLU A 82 -4.80 -21.87 -5.05
N ASP A 83 -6.08 -21.87 -5.47
CA ASP A 83 -6.61 -20.86 -6.40
C ASP A 83 -6.50 -19.43 -5.84
N ILE A 84 -6.75 -19.26 -4.53
CA ILE A 84 -6.56 -18.00 -3.83
C ILE A 84 -5.08 -17.60 -3.84
N ALA A 85 -4.16 -18.52 -3.55
CA ALA A 85 -2.73 -18.24 -3.54
C ALA A 85 -2.24 -17.80 -4.93
N LEU A 86 -2.69 -18.46 -5.99
CA LEU A 86 -2.38 -18.07 -7.38
C LEU A 86 -2.92 -16.67 -7.70
N THR A 87 -4.16 -16.38 -7.31
CA THR A 87 -4.79 -15.08 -7.56
C THR A 87 -4.09 -13.96 -6.80
N VAL A 88 -3.79 -14.16 -5.52
CA VAL A 88 -3.04 -13.22 -4.69
C VAL A 88 -1.62 -13.00 -5.26
N GLY A 89 -0.98 -14.05 -5.77
CA GLY A 89 0.30 -13.96 -6.46
C GLY A 89 0.25 -13.03 -7.66
N LYS A 90 -0.75 -13.19 -8.55
CA LYS A 90 -0.95 -12.31 -9.71
C LYS A 90 -1.19 -10.85 -9.31
N LEU A 91 -2.10 -10.62 -8.35
CA LEU A 91 -2.42 -9.28 -7.88
C LEU A 91 -1.22 -8.57 -7.25
N ARG A 92 -0.32 -9.29 -6.57
CA ARG A 92 0.92 -8.70 -6.02
C ARG A 92 1.85 -8.20 -7.12
N VAL A 93 2.03 -8.98 -8.19
CA VAL A 93 2.86 -8.58 -9.33
C VAL A 93 2.27 -7.37 -10.04
N GLU A 94 0.96 -7.36 -10.29
CA GLU A 94 0.27 -6.22 -10.89
C GLU A 94 0.39 -4.96 -10.03
N LEU A 95 0.20 -5.09 -8.71
CA LEU A 95 0.33 -3.98 -7.77
C LEU A 95 1.74 -3.40 -7.78
N GLU A 96 2.78 -4.25 -7.79
CA GLU A 96 4.16 -3.79 -7.85
C GLU A 96 4.45 -3.05 -9.16
N ALA A 97 3.93 -3.54 -10.30
CA ALA A 97 4.06 -2.86 -11.58
C ALA A 97 3.39 -1.47 -11.56
N VAL A 98 2.16 -1.38 -11.03
CA VAL A 98 1.43 -0.11 -10.88
C VAL A 98 2.21 0.85 -9.97
N GLN A 99 2.74 0.37 -8.83
CA GLN A 99 3.54 1.20 -7.93
C GLN A 99 4.81 1.74 -8.58
N LYS A 100 5.51 0.94 -9.39
CA LYS A 100 6.67 1.40 -10.15
C LYS A 100 6.29 2.49 -11.14
N THR A 101 5.20 2.31 -11.88
CA THR A 101 4.74 3.31 -12.85
C THR A 101 4.27 4.60 -12.19
N SER A 102 3.58 4.53 -11.04
CA SER A 102 3.13 5.70 -10.32
C SER A 102 4.30 6.48 -9.72
N ALA A 103 5.30 5.80 -9.16
CA ALA A 103 6.52 6.42 -8.68
C ALA A 103 7.26 7.18 -9.80
N ALA A 104 7.46 6.53 -10.95
CA ALA A 104 8.09 7.16 -12.12
C ALA A 104 7.30 8.38 -12.62
N ARG A 105 5.96 8.31 -12.58
CA ARG A 105 5.08 9.43 -12.96
C ARG A 105 5.20 10.60 -12.00
N ILE A 106 5.28 10.35 -10.69
CA ILE A 106 5.46 11.39 -9.67
C ILE A 106 6.79 12.13 -9.89
N GLU A 107 7.88 11.40 -10.14
CA GLU A 107 9.17 12.02 -10.46
C GLU A 107 9.13 12.87 -11.72
N ALA A 108 8.44 12.40 -12.78
CA ALA A 108 8.28 13.17 -14.01
C ALA A 108 7.53 14.48 -13.74
N ILE A 109 6.45 14.43 -12.96
CA ILE A 109 5.67 15.62 -12.58
C ILE A 109 6.55 16.60 -11.80
N ASP A 110 7.31 16.14 -10.80
CA ASP A 110 8.21 17.01 -10.02
C ASP A 110 9.26 17.71 -10.90
N ARG A 111 9.86 16.97 -11.86
CA ARG A 111 10.79 17.57 -12.84
C ARG A 111 10.10 18.65 -13.68
N THR A 112 8.90 18.38 -14.19
CA THR A 112 8.16 19.37 -14.99
C THR A 112 7.76 20.60 -14.19
N HIS A 113 7.36 20.42 -12.92
CA HIS A 113 7.01 21.52 -12.04
C HIS A 113 8.21 22.43 -11.77
N LYS A 114 9.40 21.85 -11.49
CA LYS A 114 10.64 22.62 -11.31
C LYS A 114 11.03 23.40 -12.56
N MET A 115 10.87 22.80 -13.75
CA MET A 115 11.12 23.52 -15.01
C MET A 115 10.15 24.68 -15.20
N PHE A 116 8.85 24.45 -14.98
CA PHE A 116 7.84 25.50 -15.08
C PHE A 116 8.10 26.63 -14.08
N GLN A 117 8.51 26.32 -12.85
CA GLN A 117 8.84 27.33 -11.86
C GLN A 117 10.03 28.19 -12.30
N ARG A 118 11.08 27.59 -12.86
CA ARG A 118 12.23 28.34 -13.40
C ARG A 118 11.84 29.25 -14.56
N GLU A 119 10.97 28.77 -15.45
CA GLU A 119 10.46 29.60 -16.55
C GLU A 119 9.62 30.76 -16.03
N LYS A 120 8.78 30.52 -15.02
CA LYS A 120 8.03 31.57 -14.35
C LYS A 120 8.96 32.61 -13.73
N ASP A 121 9.95 32.18 -12.94
CA ASP A 121 10.91 33.10 -12.31
C ASP A 121 11.68 33.92 -13.36
N ARG A 122 12.01 33.32 -14.52
CA ARG A 122 12.64 34.02 -15.64
C ARG A 122 11.71 35.02 -16.29
N ALA A 123 10.43 34.68 -16.47
CA ALA A 123 9.43 35.59 -16.99
C ALA A 123 9.24 36.78 -16.05
N ASP A 124 9.09 36.54 -14.75
CA ASP A 124 8.96 37.59 -13.73
C ASP A 124 10.18 38.55 -13.74
N ALA A 125 11.40 38.00 -13.88
CA ALA A 125 12.62 38.80 -14.01
C ALA A 125 12.66 39.62 -15.32
N ALA A 126 12.23 39.02 -16.44
CA ALA A 126 12.16 39.71 -17.72
C ALA A 126 11.11 40.83 -17.72
N GLU A 127 9.94 40.61 -17.11
CA GLU A 127 8.91 41.65 -16.94
C GLU A 127 9.44 42.82 -16.12
N LYS A 128 10.16 42.55 -15.03
CA LYS A 128 10.82 43.59 -14.23
C LYS A 128 11.85 44.37 -15.06
N CYS A 129 12.69 43.70 -15.83
CA CYS A 129 13.66 44.34 -16.71
C CYS A 129 12.99 45.23 -17.78
N ILE A 130 11.89 44.77 -18.39
CA ILE A 130 11.10 45.56 -19.35
C ILE A 130 10.50 46.80 -18.68
N ALA A 131 9.99 46.67 -17.45
CA ALA A 131 9.45 47.80 -16.71
C ALA A 131 10.53 48.85 -16.41
N GLU A 132 11.71 48.41 -15.94
CA GLU A 132 12.86 49.29 -15.68
C GLU A 132 13.35 49.99 -16.96
N LEU A 133 13.49 49.25 -18.06
CA LEU A 133 13.87 49.82 -19.35
C LEU A 133 12.82 50.79 -19.89
N SER A 134 11.53 50.50 -19.72
CA SER A 134 10.45 51.40 -20.14
C SER A 134 10.47 52.71 -19.33
N ALA A 135 10.72 52.64 -18.03
CA ALA A 135 10.88 53.82 -17.18
C ALA A 135 12.10 54.65 -17.61
N SER A 136 13.23 54.01 -17.86
CA SER A 136 14.44 54.67 -18.38
C SER A 136 14.19 55.34 -19.74
N HIS A 137 13.50 54.66 -20.66
CA HIS A 137 13.12 55.22 -21.96
C HIS A 137 12.21 56.44 -21.83
N SER A 138 11.24 56.43 -20.90
CA SER A 138 10.40 57.62 -20.64
C SER A 138 11.27 58.80 -20.22
N LYS A 139 12.18 58.59 -19.26
CA LYS A 139 13.09 59.62 -18.77
C LYS A 139 14.02 60.16 -19.86
N LEU A 140 14.51 59.30 -20.76
CA LEU A 140 15.29 59.73 -21.92
C LEU A 140 14.48 60.59 -22.90
N ARG A 141 13.20 60.27 -23.13
CA ARG A 141 12.33 61.11 -23.96
C ARG A 141 12.12 62.49 -23.35
N ASP A 142 11.91 62.56 -22.03
CA ASP A 142 11.73 63.83 -21.31
C ASP A 142 12.99 64.70 -21.39
N THR A 143 14.18 64.12 -21.22
CA THR A 143 15.44 64.86 -21.36
C THR A 143 15.67 65.34 -22.79
N MET A 144 15.37 64.50 -23.79
CA MET A 144 15.47 64.88 -25.21
C MET A 144 14.51 66.03 -25.57
N ALA A 145 13.28 66.00 -25.06
CA ALA A 145 12.33 67.10 -25.22
C ALA A 145 12.87 68.40 -24.61
N GLY A 146 13.47 68.33 -23.41
CA GLY A 146 14.13 69.47 -22.77
C GLY A 146 15.28 70.07 -23.61
N ILE A 147 16.15 69.22 -24.16
CA ILE A 147 17.23 69.63 -25.09
C ILE A 147 16.63 70.34 -26.30
N HIS A 148 15.66 69.70 -26.97
CA HIS A 148 15.05 70.22 -28.19
C HIS A 148 14.42 71.60 -27.98
N ASN A 149 13.64 71.77 -26.90
CA ASN A 149 13.00 73.04 -26.58
C ASN A 149 14.01 74.16 -26.31
N THR A 150 15.11 73.84 -25.63
CA THR A 150 16.20 74.79 -25.35
C THR A 150 16.91 75.24 -26.62
N ILE A 151 17.17 74.33 -27.57
CA ILE A 151 17.78 74.65 -28.86
C ILE A 151 16.86 75.55 -29.70
N ARG A 152 15.56 75.26 -29.69
CA ARG A 152 14.56 75.97 -30.51
C ARG A 152 14.12 77.32 -29.90
N MET A 153 14.50 77.61 -28.66
CA MET A 153 14.02 78.75 -27.85
C MET A 153 12.49 78.77 -27.65
N ASP A 154 11.83 77.64 -27.88
CA ASP A 154 10.39 77.46 -27.67
C ASP A 154 10.18 76.89 -26.25
N GLY A 155 9.92 77.77 -25.26
CA GLY A 155 9.63 77.40 -23.87
C GLY A 155 10.44 78.17 -22.80
N GLY A 156 10.24 77.84 -21.52
CA GLY A 156 10.96 78.48 -20.41
C GLY A 156 12.46 78.13 -20.39
N TYR A 157 13.32 79.11 -20.09
CA TYR A 157 14.78 78.92 -20.06
C TYR A 157 15.19 77.86 -19.03
N THR A 158 15.69 76.72 -19.52
CA THR A 158 16.31 75.69 -18.70
C THR A 158 17.83 75.77 -18.89
N PRO A 159 18.64 75.95 -17.81
CA PRO A 159 20.08 76.07 -17.95
C PRO A 159 20.71 74.82 -18.58
N LEU A 160 21.64 75.01 -19.53
CA LEU A 160 22.33 73.94 -20.26
C LEU A 160 22.97 72.90 -19.32
N ALA A 161 23.51 73.33 -18.18
CA ALA A 161 24.11 72.45 -17.18
C ALA A 161 23.09 71.46 -16.57
N ALA A 162 21.85 71.89 -16.33
CA ALA A 162 20.80 71.02 -15.79
C ALA A 162 20.41 69.93 -16.80
N ILE A 163 20.39 70.28 -18.09
CA ILE A 163 20.07 69.38 -19.18
C ILE A 163 21.15 68.32 -19.37
N LEU A 164 22.42 68.73 -19.40
CA LEU A 164 23.56 67.80 -19.52
C LEU A 164 23.61 66.81 -18.36
N ASN A 165 23.36 67.28 -17.13
CA ASN A 165 23.30 66.40 -15.95
C ASN A 165 22.13 65.41 -16.02
N ALA A 166 20.95 65.86 -16.45
CA ALA A 166 19.79 64.99 -16.61
C ALA A 166 20.01 63.93 -17.71
N ALA A 167 20.62 64.31 -18.82
CA ALA A 167 20.97 63.41 -19.92
C ALA A 167 22.01 62.36 -19.51
N LYS A 168 23.08 62.76 -18.80
CA LYS A 168 24.10 61.85 -18.26
C LYS A 168 23.45 60.81 -17.33
N ARG A 169 22.60 61.27 -16.40
CA ARG A 169 21.90 60.40 -15.46
C ARG A 169 20.93 59.43 -16.15
N ALA A 170 20.19 59.88 -17.17
CA ALA A 170 19.29 59.00 -17.93
C ALA A 170 20.07 57.92 -18.69
N TYR A 171 21.25 58.26 -19.23
CA TYR A 171 22.15 57.31 -19.90
C TYR A 171 22.69 56.26 -18.94
N GLU A 172 23.17 56.66 -17.76
CA GLU A 172 23.67 55.73 -16.72
C GLU A 172 22.58 54.79 -16.21
N GLU A 173 21.40 55.32 -15.92
CA GLU A 173 20.24 54.52 -15.50
C GLU A 173 19.80 53.53 -16.59
N SER A 174 19.88 53.92 -17.87
CA SER A 174 19.58 53.03 -19.01
C SER A 174 20.59 51.90 -19.16
N ALA A 175 21.89 52.22 -19.08
CA ALA A 175 22.95 51.21 -19.18
C ALA A 175 22.90 50.21 -18.02
N SER A 176 22.60 50.70 -16.81
CA SER A 176 22.41 49.85 -15.64
C SER A 176 21.21 48.90 -15.79
N ALA A 177 20.07 49.41 -16.28
CA ALA A 177 18.88 48.58 -16.53
C ALA A 177 19.11 47.53 -17.63
N ALA A 178 19.93 47.85 -18.64
CA ALA A 178 20.30 46.94 -19.71
C ALA A 178 21.43 45.95 -19.33
N GLY A 179 21.98 46.03 -18.10
CA GLY A 179 23.11 45.20 -17.66
C GLY A 179 24.42 45.49 -18.40
N ILE A 180 24.54 46.64 -19.05
CA ILE A 180 25.73 47.06 -19.78
C ILE A 180 26.71 47.68 -18.76
N ARG A 181 27.86 47.04 -18.53
CA ARG A 181 28.97 47.69 -17.80
C ARG A 181 29.45 48.89 -18.60
N ILE A 182 29.14 50.09 -18.13
CA ILE A 182 29.80 51.31 -18.63
C ILE A 182 31.26 51.24 -18.16
N LYS A 183 32.20 51.08 -19.09
CA LYS A 183 33.63 51.24 -18.79
C LYS A 183 33.92 52.73 -18.65
N GLY A 184 34.17 53.19 -17.43
CA GLY A 184 34.67 54.53 -17.18
C GLY A 184 34.10 55.20 -15.93
N GLU A 185 34.26 54.57 -14.77
CA GLU A 185 34.58 55.26 -13.50
C GLU A 185 35.64 54.45 -12.76
#